data_AF-A0A1R1M565-F1
#
_entry.id   AF-A0A1R1M565-F1
#
_cell.length_a   1.000
_cell.length_b   1.000
_cell.length_c   1.000
_cell.angle_alpha   90.00
_cell.angle_beta   90.00
_cell.angle_gamma   90.00
#
_symmetry.space_group_name_H-M   'P 1'
#
loop_
_entity.id
_entity.type
_entity.pdbx_description
1 polymer ?
#
loop_
_entity_poly.entity_id
_entity_poly.type
_entity_poly.pdbx_seq_one_letter_code
_entity_poly.pdbx_strand_id
1 'polypeptide(L)'
;MPDAGSRHGVVLAAGALCWRLRGGELEVLLIHRPRYDDWSWPKGKQDHGETLPETAVREVEEEAGVRITLGIPLPTATYPVSAGRKDVSYWAAQLHAATVAEPDGKEVDRVRWAAPAAAAKLLTNPTDREPLEALLAAHAAGTLQTREVLVIRHAKAKPRSGWTHAEGQRPLAATGRRQAHALADLLIAWRPRRIVTSPWLRCTQTISPYAKAHDVKVSTESALTEANARRKPRRAAAAIEKVLEKTRPMAVCTHRPVLPVVLEVLAAHAPADLARQLPDADPYLSPGEVLVVHLSVAEPGRIVALERHQPFDD
;
A
#
# COMPACT_ATOMS: atom_id res chain seq x y z
N MET A 1 -33.75 -33.90 12.19
CA MET A 1 -33.58 -32.44 12.38
C MET A 1 -32.32 -32.04 11.63
N PRO A 2 -32.38 -31.07 10.71
CA PRO A 2 -31.21 -30.69 9.93
C PRO A 2 -30.24 -29.88 10.79
N ASP A 3 -28.96 -30.15 10.53
CA ASP A 3 -27.78 -29.77 11.28
C ASP A 3 -27.52 -28.25 11.28
N ALA A 4 -26.96 -27.76 12.37
CA ALA A 4 -26.73 -26.34 12.62
C ALA A 4 -25.71 -25.77 11.61
N GLY A 5 -26.11 -24.70 10.91
CA GLY A 5 -25.37 -24.10 9.82
C GLY A 5 -23.91 -23.77 10.15
N SER A 6 -23.00 -24.44 9.45
CA SER A 6 -21.61 -24.03 9.31
C SER A 6 -21.58 -22.62 8.70
N ARG A 7 -21.16 -21.62 9.47
CA ARG A 7 -20.85 -20.29 8.92
C ARG A 7 -19.58 -20.41 8.10
N HIS A 8 -19.71 -20.58 6.80
CA HIS A 8 -18.59 -20.48 5.86
C HIS A 8 -18.00 -19.07 5.92
N GLY A 9 -16.79 -18.96 6.48
CA GLY A 9 -16.08 -17.70 6.64
C GLY A 9 -15.31 -17.30 5.37
N VAL A 10 -14.90 -16.03 5.30
CA VAL A 10 -13.95 -15.56 4.29
C VAL A 10 -12.54 -15.71 4.88
N VAL A 11 -11.68 -16.44 4.18
CA VAL A 11 -10.25 -16.55 4.49
C VAL A 11 -9.53 -15.48 3.67
N LEU A 12 -8.96 -14.50 4.36
CA LEU A 12 -8.18 -13.45 3.72
C LEU A 12 -6.71 -13.87 3.60
N ALA A 13 -6.12 -13.56 2.46
CA ALA A 13 -4.75 -13.86 2.14
C ALA A 13 -4.17 -12.76 1.26
N ALA A 14 -2.85 -12.66 1.22
CA ALA A 14 -2.17 -11.68 0.41
C ALA A 14 -0.82 -12.20 -0.08
N GLY A 15 -0.35 -11.65 -1.19
CA GLY A 15 0.93 -12.00 -1.78
C GLY A 15 1.39 -10.96 -2.80
N ALA A 16 2.48 -11.25 -3.50
CA ALA A 16 2.99 -10.35 -4.53
C ALA A 16 3.51 -11.09 -5.75
N LEU A 17 3.30 -10.49 -6.92
CA LEU A 17 3.99 -10.86 -8.15
C LEU A 17 5.29 -10.07 -8.19
N CYS A 18 6.34 -10.69 -7.68
CA CYS A 18 7.69 -10.17 -7.77
C CYS A 18 8.18 -10.22 -9.21
N TRP A 19 8.66 -9.10 -9.74
CA TRP A 19 9.12 -8.97 -11.10
C TRP A 19 10.44 -8.21 -11.19
N ARG A 20 11.21 -8.48 -12.25
CA ARG A 20 12.45 -7.75 -12.56
C ARG A 20 12.66 -7.67 -14.06
N LEU A 21 13.48 -6.72 -14.49
CA LEU A 21 14.00 -6.68 -15.86
C LEU A 21 15.43 -7.22 -15.87
N ARG A 22 15.70 -8.25 -16.65
CA ARG A 22 17.04 -8.82 -16.84
C ARG A 22 17.41 -8.75 -18.31
N GLY A 23 18.35 -7.87 -18.65
CA GLY A 23 18.71 -7.62 -20.06
C GLY A 23 17.56 -7.03 -20.89
N GLY A 24 16.63 -6.32 -20.25
CA GLY A 24 15.41 -5.79 -20.89
C GLY A 24 14.22 -6.74 -20.87
N GLU A 25 14.44 -8.03 -20.58
CA GLU A 25 13.38 -9.03 -20.54
C GLU A 25 12.71 -9.08 -19.17
N LEU A 26 11.37 -9.15 -19.17
CA LEU A 26 10.58 -9.30 -17.96
C LEU A 26 10.68 -10.73 -17.41
N GLU A 27 11.03 -10.86 -16.13
CA GLU A 27 10.95 -12.10 -15.38
C GLU A 27 10.04 -11.94 -14.16
N VAL A 28 9.31 -12.98 -13.81
CA VAL A 28 8.46 -13.07 -12.61
C VAL A 28 8.93 -14.22 -11.71
N LEU A 29 8.77 -14.07 -10.41
CA LEU A 29 9.17 -15.07 -9.40
C LEU A 29 7.99 -15.98 -9.05
N LEU A 30 8.18 -17.28 -9.19
CA LEU A 30 7.26 -18.31 -8.70
C LEU A 30 7.90 -19.10 -7.57
N ILE A 31 7.05 -19.65 -6.72
CA ILE A 31 7.41 -20.62 -5.67
C ILE A 31 6.79 -21.98 -6.01
N HIS A 32 7.46 -23.04 -5.61
CA HIS A 32 6.93 -24.40 -5.64
C HIS A 32 6.69 -24.91 -4.23
N ARG A 33 5.55 -25.56 -4.00
CA ARG A 33 5.19 -26.09 -2.69
C ARG A 33 5.08 -27.62 -2.75
N PRO A 34 5.98 -28.37 -2.10
CA PRO A 34 6.01 -29.83 -2.21
C PRO A 34 4.75 -30.49 -1.63
N ARG A 35 4.05 -29.83 -0.69
CA ARG A 35 2.80 -30.33 -0.10
C ARG A 35 1.69 -30.53 -1.14
N TYR A 36 1.67 -29.69 -2.18
CA TYR A 36 0.64 -29.70 -3.23
C TYR A 36 1.19 -30.06 -4.60
N ASP A 37 2.52 -30.17 -4.73
CA ASP A 37 3.24 -30.28 -6.00
C ASP A 37 2.80 -29.21 -7.01
N ASP A 38 2.68 -27.97 -6.53
CA ASP A 38 2.13 -26.85 -7.29
C ASP A 38 3.09 -25.67 -7.40
N TRP A 39 2.95 -24.91 -8.49
CA TRP A 39 3.61 -23.62 -8.67
C TRP A 39 2.59 -22.49 -8.53
N SER A 40 2.92 -21.51 -7.70
CA SER A 40 2.09 -20.33 -7.48
C SER A 40 2.92 -19.07 -7.23
N TRP A 41 2.24 -17.94 -7.07
CA TRP A 41 2.82 -16.73 -6.49
C TRP A 41 3.10 -16.90 -4.99
N PRO A 42 4.14 -16.26 -4.44
CA PRO A 42 4.33 -16.17 -3.00
C PRO A 42 3.13 -15.46 -2.37
N LYS A 43 2.50 -16.10 -1.38
CA LYS A 43 1.30 -15.65 -0.70
C LYS A 43 1.01 -16.52 0.54
N GLY A 44 0.36 -15.93 1.52
CA GLY A 44 -0.21 -16.70 2.62
C GLY A 44 -1.35 -15.98 3.31
N LYS A 45 -1.75 -16.50 4.47
CA LYS A 45 -2.96 -16.04 5.15
C LYS A 45 -2.63 -14.79 5.96
N GLN A 46 -3.62 -13.91 6.06
CA GLN A 46 -3.52 -12.77 6.95
C GLN A 46 -3.50 -13.26 8.41
N ASP A 47 -2.47 -12.85 9.15
CA ASP A 47 -2.36 -13.08 10.58
C ASP A 47 -3.18 -12.04 11.37
N HIS A 48 -3.47 -12.35 12.64
CA HIS A 48 -4.12 -11.40 13.51
C HIS A 48 -3.20 -10.21 13.79
N GLY A 49 -3.68 -9.00 13.56
CA GLY A 49 -2.94 -7.76 13.87
C GLY A 49 -2.24 -7.10 12.69
N GLU A 50 -2.34 -7.66 11.48
CA GLU A 50 -1.76 -7.10 10.26
C GLU A 50 -2.84 -6.80 9.21
N THR A 51 -2.50 -5.92 8.26
CA THR A 51 -3.27 -5.65 7.05
C THR A 51 -2.80 -6.51 5.88
N LEU A 52 -3.59 -6.60 4.80
CA LEU A 52 -3.21 -7.37 3.61
C LEU A 52 -1.89 -6.91 2.95
N PRO A 53 -1.58 -5.60 2.85
CA PRO A 53 -0.25 -5.16 2.42
C PRO A 53 0.89 -5.67 3.31
N GLU A 54 0.70 -5.69 4.63
CA GLU A 54 1.70 -6.22 5.58
C GLU A 54 1.87 -7.73 5.39
N THR A 55 0.75 -8.47 5.28
CA THR A 55 0.74 -9.90 4.95
C THR A 55 1.52 -10.17 3.66
N ALA A 56 1.27 -9.41 2.58
CA ALA A 56 1.96 -9.62 1.30
C ALA A 56 3.49 -9.47 1.41
N VAL A 57 3.95 -8.49 2.19
CA VAL A 57 5.39 -8.26 2.41
C VAL A 57 6.00 -9.38 3.25
N ARG A 58 5.34 -9.76 4.35
CA ARG A 58 5.79 -10.83 5.24
C ARG A 58 5.91 -12.16 4.49
N GLU A 59 4.85 -12.56 3.80
CA GLU A 59 4.78 -13.85 3.11
C GLU A 59 5.82 -13.97 2.00
N VAL A 60 6.12 -12.89 1.27
CA VAL A 60 7.18 -12.92 0.25
C VAL A 60 8.58 -13.04 0.88
N GLU A 61 8.81 -12.38 2.03
CA GLU A 61 10.07 -12.54 2.75
C GLU A 61 10.20 -13.95 3.34
N GLU A 62 9.13 -14.51 3.88
CA GLU A 62 9.10 -15.86 4.43
C GLU A 62 9.31 -16.93 3.36
N GLU A 63 8.49 -16.95 2.30
CA GLU A 63 8.47 -18.02 1.30
C GLU A 63 9.61 -17.95 0.28
N ALA A 64 10.13 -16.74 0.00
CA ALA A 64 11.11 -16.51 -1.06
C ALA A 64 12.38 -15.78 -0.61
N GLY A 65 12.50 -15.41 0.67
CA GLY A 65 13.70 -14.78 1.22
C GLY A 65 13.95 -13.37 0.70
N VAL A 66 12.95 -12.72 0.09
CA VAL A 66 13.13 -11.39 -0.53
C VAL A 66 12.30 -10.32 0.16
N ARG A 67 12.97 -9.22 0.52
CA ARG A 67 12.29 -8.00 0.98
C ARG A 67 11.80 -7.17 -0.19
N ILE A 68 10.51 -6.90 -0.21
CA ILE A 68 9.86 -6.13 -1.27
C ILE A 68 9.36 -4.76 -0.80
N THR A 69 9.05 -3.92 -1.78
CA THR A 69 8.13 -2.78 -1.65
C THR A 69 7.03 -2.98 -2.68
N LEU A 70 5.79 -2.73 -2.27
CA LEU A 70 4.63 -2.92 -3.13
C LEU A 70 4.52 -1.78 -4.16
N GLY A 71 4.24 -2.15 -5.40
CA GLY A 71 3.82 -1.27 -6.48
C GLY A 71 2.30 -1.36 -6.66
N ILE A 72 1.82 -1.26 -7.91
CA ILE A 72 0.38 -1.27 -8.20
C ILE A 72 -0.34 -2.51 -7.62
N PRO A 73 -1.57 -2.37 -7.12
CA PRO A 73 -2.42 -3.50 -6.81
C PRO A 73 -2.78 -4.26 -8.10
N LEU A 74 -2.91 -5.57 -7.97
CA LEU A 74 -3.32 -6.50 -9.02
C LEU A 74 -4.68 -7.13 -8.65
N PRO A 75 -5.39 -7.74 -9.63
CA PRO A 75 -6.68 -8.39 -9.37
C PRO A 75 -6.62 -9.39 -8.21
N THR A 76 -7.70 -9.41 -7.42
CA THR A 76 -7.84 -10.35 -6.30
C THR A 76 -8.33 -11.70 -6.80
N ALA A 77 -7.57 -12.76 -6.52
CA ALA A 77 -7.99 -14.13 -6.84
C ALA A 77 -9.01 -14.62 -5.81
N THR A 78 -10.17 -15.07 -6.26
CA THR A 78 -11.26 -15.55 -5.39
C THR A 78 -11.64 -16.98 -5.74
N TYR A 79 -11.56 -17.91 -4.78
CA TYR A 79 -11.91 -19.32 -5.01
C TYR A 79 -12.46 -20.00 -3.74
N PRO A 80 -13.29 -21.05 -3.88
CA PRO A 80 -13.84 -21.78 -2.74
C PRO A 80 -12.77 -22.61 -2.02
N VAL A 81 -12.91 -22.73 -0.71
CA VAL A 81 -12.10 -23.60 0.17
C VAL A 81 -13.02 -24.29 1.17
N SER A 82 -12.53 -25.32 1.88
CA SER A 82 -13.35 -26.04 2.88
C SER A 82 -13.92 -25.13 3.98
N ALA A 83 -13.22 -24.05 4.32
CA ALA A 83 -13.66 -23.05 5.30
C ALA A 83 -14.68 -22.03 4.75
N GLY A 84 -14.95 -22.03 3.44
CA GLY A 84 -15.84 -21.08 2.76
C GLY A 84 -15.21 -20.52 1.49
N ARG A 85 -14.89 -19.23 1.49
CA ARG A 85 -14.28 -18.52 0.35
C ARG A 85 -12.89 -18.04 0.73
N LYS A 86 -11.94 -18.12 -0.19
CA LYS A 86 -10.61 -17.53 -0.02
C LYS A 86 -10.42 -16.40 -1.01
N ASP A 87 -10.05 -15.23 -0.50
CA ASP A 87 -9.76 -14.03 -1.27
C ASP A 87 -8.26 -13.72 -1.10
N VAL A 88 -7.53 -13.66 -2.21
CA VAL A 88 -6.09 -13.37 -2.22
C VAL A 88 -5.82 -12.06 -2.94
N SER A 89 -5.42 -11.04 -2.21
CA SER A 89 -5.00 -9.76 -2.79
C SER A 89 -3.55 -9.82 -3.23
N TYR A 90 -3.25 -9.25 -4.39
CA TYR A 90 -1.91 -9.24 -4.95
C TYR A 90 -1.43 -7.83 -5.27
N TRP A 91 -0.12 -7.64 -5.18
CA TRP A 91 0.56 -6.44 -5.66
C TRP A 91 1.70 -6.81 -6.59
N ALA A 92 2.03 -5.93 -7.53
CA ALA A 92 3.29 -6.03 -8.25
C ALA A 92 4.43 -5.60 -7.31
N ALA A 93 5.57 -6.28 -7.35
CA ALA A 93 6.74 -5.92 -6.55
C ALA A 93 8.00 -5.91 -7.41
N GLN A 94 8.55 -4.72 -7.68
CA GLN A 94 9.76 -4.60 -8.49
C GLN A 94 10.99 -4.97 -7.67
N LEU A 95 11.84 -5.82 -8.24
CA LEU A 95 13.12 -6.22 -7.68
C LEU A 95 14.28 -5.90 -8.62
N HIS A 96 15.47 -5.76 -8.04
CA HIS A 96 16.69 -5.55 -8.83
C HIS A 96 17.01 -6.81 -9.66
N ALA A 97 17.60 -6.63 -10.84
CA ALA A 97 17.95 -7.73 -11.74
C ALA A 97 18.84 -8.82 -11.09
N ALA A 98 19.72 -8.39 -10.17
CA ALA A 98 20.64 -9.27 -9.44
C ALA A 98 20.05 -9.86 -8.14
N THR A 99 18.76 -9.64 -7.85
CA THR A 99 18.13 -10.18 -6.64
C THR A 99 18.16 -11.70 -6.68
N VAL A 100 18.69 -12.29 -5.61
CA VAL A 100 18.64 -13.72 -5.36
C VAL A 100 17.42 -13.98 -4.47
N ALA A 101 16.60 -14.95 -4.86
CA ALA A 101 15.50 -15.45 -4.05
C ALA A 101 15.89 -16.83 -3.53
N GLU A 102 15.54 -17.13 -2.29
CA GLU A 102 15.88 -18.38 -1.63
C GLU A 102 14.61 -18.94 -0.96
N PRO A 103 14.28 -20.23 -1.19
CA PRO A 103 13.12 -20.83 -0.55
C PRO A 103 13.34 -20.97 0.95
N ASP A 104 12.25 -20.98 1.72
CA ASP A 104 12.29 -21.17 3.18
C ASP A 104 12.75 -22.58 3.61
N GLY A 105 12.69 -23.55 2.69
CA GLY A 105 13.02 -24.95 2.90
C GLY A 105 12.01 -25.72 3.76
N LYS A 106 10.87 -25.11 4.11
CA LYS A 106 9.81 -25.71 4.94
C LYS A 106 8.50 -25.82 4.14
N GLU A 107 7.90 -24.68 3.78
CA GLU A 107 6.69 -24.65 2.94
C GLU A 107 7.03 -24.61 1.46
N VAL A 108 8.16 -24.01 1.10
CA VAL A 108 8.67 -23.86 -0.26
C VAL A 108 9.99 -24.60 -0.38
N ASP A 109 10.10 -25.49 -1.37
CA ASP A 109 11.35 -26.21 -1.68
C ASP A 109 12.13 -25.56 -2.82
N ARG A 110 11.45 -24.82 -3.71
CA ARG A 110 12.04 -24.21 -4.89
C ARG A 110 11.44 -22.84 -5.19
N VAL A 111 12.30 -21.95 -5.67
CA VAL A 111 11.90 -20.67 -6.28
C VAL A 111 12.39 -20.62 -7.72
N ARG A 112 11.67 -19.90 -8.58
CA ARG A 112 12.03 -19.78 -9.99
C ARG A 112 11.69 -18.41 -10.55
N TRP A 113 12.71 -17.73 -11.07
CA TRP A 113 12.53 -16.65 -12.02
C TRP A 113 12.19 -17.23 -13.40
N ALA A 114 11.10 -16.78 -14.00
CA ALA A 114 10.65 -17.26 -15.30
C ALA A 114 10.12 -16.12 -16.18
N ALA A 115 10.30 -16.25 -17.49
CA ALA A 115 9.58 -15.42 -18.44
C ALA A 115 8.05 -15.62 -18.27
N PRO A 116 7.22 -14.58 -18.46
CA PRO A 116 5.77 -14.67 -18.24
C PRO A 116 5.08 -15.82 -18.98
N ALA A 117 5.48 -16.10 -20.22
CA ALA A 117 4.92 -17.21 -21.00
C ALA A 117 5.25 -18.59 -20.40
N ALA A 118 6.40 -18.73 -19.73
CA ALA A 118 6.75 -19.95 -18.99
C ALA A 118 6.04 -20.00 -17.64
N ALA A 119 5.93 -18.87 -16.93
CA ALA A 119 5.18 -18.74 -15.69
C ALA A 119 3.71 -19.19 -15.88
N ALA A 120 3.04 -18.70 -16.93
CA ALA A 120 1.66 -19.04 -17.24
C ALA A 120 1.41 -20.55 -17.44
N LYS A 121 2.44 -21.29 -17.90
CA LYS A 121 2.40 -22.75 -18.08
C LYS A 121 2.68 -23.51 -16.78
N LEU A 122 3.42 -22.91 -15.85
CA LEU A 122 3.74 -23.51 -14.55
C LEU A 122 2.60 -23.33 -13.54
N LEU A 123 1.95 -22.17 -13.53
CA LEU A 123 0.87 -21.85 -12.60
C LEU A 123 -0.21 -22.92 -12.62
N THR A 124 -0.35 -23.60 -11.48
CA THR A 124 -1.25 -24.75 -11.36
C THR A 124 -2.69 -24.31 -11.12
N ASN A 125 -2.90 -23.24 -10.36
CA ASN A 125 -4.23 -22.67 -10.13
C ASN A 125 -4.60 -21.68 -11.26
N PRO A 126 -5.70 -21.89 -12.00
CA PRO A 126 -6.14 -20.97 -13.04
C PRO A 126 -6.36 -19.53 -12.56
N THR A 127 -6.75 -19.32 -11.29
CA THR A 127 -6.98 -17.98 -10.75
C THR A 127 -5.70 -17.16 -10.62
N ASP A 128 -4.52 -17.79 -10.60
CA ASP A 128 -3.24 -17.10 -10.50
C ASP A 128 -2.83 -16.46 -11.84
N ARG A 129 -3.55 -16.74 -12.95
CA ARG A 129 -3.30 -16.15 -14.27
C ARG A 129 -3.79 -14.72 -14.40
N GLU A 130 -4.91 -14.38 -13.76
CA GLU A 130 -5.48 -13.03 -13.86
C GLU A 130 -4.52 -11.94 -13.32
N PRO A 131 -3.85 -12.12 -12.15
CA PRO A 131 -2.78 -11.21 -11.73
C PRO A 131 -1.62 -11.09 -12.72
N LEU A 132 -1.24 -12.19 -13.40
CA LEU A 132 -0.17 -12.18 -14.41
C LEU A 132 -0.56 -11.38 -15.64
N GLU A 133 -1.79 -11.57 -16.13
CA GLU A 133 -2.33 -10.85 -17.28
C GLU A 133 -2.41 -9.34 -16.99
N ALA A 134 -2.84 -8.95 -15.78
CA ALA A 134 -2.84 -7.55 -15.35
C ALA A 134 -1.43 -6.97 -15.26
N LEU A 135 -0.46 -7.73 -14.73
CA LEU A 135 0.94 -7.32 -14.69
C LEU A 135 1.51 -7.10 -16.10
N LEU A 136 1.21 -8.01 -17.04
CA LEU A 136 1.63 -7.91 -18.43
C LEU A 136 0.99 -6.71 -19.14
N ALA A 137 -0.30 -6.46 -18.90
CA ALA A 137 -0.99 -5.29 -19.44
C ALA A 137 -0.36 -3.99 -18.93
N ALA A 138 -0.06 -3.90 -17.63
CA ALA A 138 0.63 -2.75 -17.04
C ALA A 138 2.06 -2.59 -17.58
N HIS A 139 2.78 -3.70 -17.84
CA HIS A 139 4.10 -3.65 -18.43
C HIS A 139 4.06 -3.10 -19.86
N ALA A 140 3.16 -3.64 -20.70
CA ALA A 140 2.98 -3.20 -22.08
C ALA A 140 2.52 -1.74 -22.17
N ALA A 141 1.72 -1.27 -21.21
CA ALA A 141 1.27 0.12 -21.13
C ALA A 141 2.30 1.08 -20.52
N GLY A 142 3.46 0.60 -20.05
CA GLY A 142 4.47 1.44 -19.38
C GLY A 142 4.04 1.95 -17.99
N THR A 143 3.07 1.30 -17.36
CA THR A 143 2.50 1.71 -16.06
C THR A 143 2.85 0.76 -14.91
N LEU A 144 3.58 -0.33 -15.17
CA LEU A 144 3.98 -1.29 -14.13
C LEU A 144 5.03 -0.73 -13.15
N GLN A 145 5.97 0.08 -13.65
CA GLN A 145 7.00 0.67 -12.81
C GLN A 145 6.49 1.97 -12.19
N THR A 146 6.32 1.95 -10.87
CA THR A 146 5.75 3.07 -10.14
C THR A 146 6.66 3.61 -9.06
N ARG A 147 6.33 4.80 -8.59
CA ARG A 147 6.74 5.33 -7.30
C ARG A 147 5.49 5.76 -6.53
N GLU A 148 5.58 5.73 -5.22
CA GLU A 148 4.40 5.86 -4.37
C GLU A 148 4.38 7.19 -3.62
N VAL A 149 3.20 7.80 -3.56
CA VAL A 149 2.90 8.93 -2.67
C VAL A 149 1.78 8.50 -1.72
N LEU A 150 2.07 8.50 -0.42
CA LEU A 150 1.14 8.07 0.61
C LEU A 150 0.50 9.30 1.25
N VAL A 151 -0.79 9.51 1.02
CA VAL A 151 -1.58 10.58 1.66
C VAL A 151 -2.19 10.04 2.94
N ILE A 152 -1.79 10.62 4.07
CA ILE A 152 -2.14 10.14 5.41
C ILE A 152 -2.99 11.18 6.11
N ARG A 153 -4.19 10.80 6.56
CA ARG A 153 -4.90 11.61 7.57
C ARG A 153 -4.28 11.32 8.94
N HIS A 154 -3.99 12.36 9.72
CA HIS A 154 -3.49 12.17 11.08
C HIS A 154 -4.37 11.21 11.91
N ALA A 155 -3.75 10.45 12.81
CA ALA A 155 -4.43 9.53 13.71
C ALA A 155 -5.36 10.27 14.70
N LYS A 156 -6.18 9.52 15.45
CA LYS A 156 -7.19 10.09 16.34
C LYS A 156 -6.60 11.04 17.39
N ALA A 157 -6.97 12.31 17.31
CA ALA A 157 -6.52 13.36 18.23
C ALA A 157 -7.46 13.53 19.43
N LYS A 158 -6.97 14.18 20.50
CA LYS A 158 -7.83 14.55 21.64
C LYS A 158 -9.03 15.39 21.16
N PRO A 159 -10.23 15.26 21.76
CA PRO A 159 -11.40 16.03 21.36
C PRO A 159 -11.16 17.55 21.43
N ARG A 160 -11.80 18.31 20.53
CA ARG A 160 -11.70 19.78 20.53
C ARG A 160 -12.39 20.42 21.73
N SER A 161 -13.55 19.88 22.14
CA SER A 161 -14.37 20.43 23.22
C SER A 161 -13.67 20.50 24.58
N GLY A 162 -12.68 19.63 24.82
CA GLY A 162 -11.89 19.59 26.05
C GLY A 162 -10.46 20.12 25.91
N TRP A 163 -10.13 20.81 24.81
CA TRP A 163 -8.77 21.31 24.57
C TRP A 163 -8.68 22.82 24.84
N THR A 164 -7.78 23.22 25.74
CA THR A 164 -7.67 24.60 26.25
C THR A 164 -6.47 25.38 25.71
N HIS A 165 -5.54 24.72 25.01
CA HIS A 165 -4.36 25.37 24.43
C HIS A 165 -4.53 25.65 22.94
N ALA A 166 -3.48 26.17 22.28
CA ALA A 166 -3.50 26.42 20.85
C ALA A 166 -3.83 25.14 20.05
N GLU A 167 -4.67 25.25 19.01
CA GLU A 167 -5.13 24.11 18.21
C GLU A 167 -3.99 23.32 17.54
N GLY A 168 -2.89 24.00 17.19
CA GLY A 168 -1.69 23.37 16.64
C GLY A 168 -0.94 22.48 17.63
N GLN A 169 -1.16 22.65 18.94
CA GLN A 169 -0.55 21.86 20.01
C GLN A 169 -1.42 20.67 20.43
N ARG A 170 -2.61 20.48 19.85
CA ARG A 170 -3.52 19.39 20.24
C ARG A 170 -2.92 18.02 19.86
N PRO A 171 -2.64 17.15 20.85
CA PRO A 171 -1.93 15.89 20.62
C PRO A 171 -2.88 14.76 20.18
N LEU A 172 -2.27 13.63 19.82
CA LEU A 172 -2.96 12.36 19.68
C LEU A 172 -3.62 11.91 20.99
N ALA A 173 -4.80 11.30 20.87
CA ALA A 173 -5.43 10.54 21.96
C ALA A 173 -4.67 9.22 22.20
N ALA A 174 -5.01 8.49 23.26
CA ALA A 174 -4.40 7.18 23.53
C ALA A 174 -4.61 6.18 22.38
N THR A 175 -5.83 6.11 21.85
CA THR A 175 -6.16 5.32 20.65
C THR A 175 -5.35 5.78 19.44
N GLY A 176 -5.22 7.09 19.23
CA GLY A 176 -4.45 7.64 18.11
C GLY A 176 -2.97 7.33 18.17
N ARG A 177 -2.39 7.18 19.38
CA ARG A 177 -1.01 6.72 19.52
C ARG A 177 -0.85 5.26 19.11
N ARG A 178 -1.82 4.38 19.38
CA ARG A 178 -1.80 2.99 18.89
C ARG A 178 -1.94 2.95 17.37
N GLN A 179 -2.90 3.69 16.82
CA GLN A 179 -3.05 3.86 15.38
C GLN A 179 -1.76 4.37 14.70
N ALA A 180 -1.01 5.26 15.34
CA ALA A 180 0.27 5.74 14.80
C ALA A 180 1.37 4.68 14.78
N HIS A 181 1.34 3.69 15.68
CA HIS A 181 2.26 2.55 15.65
C HIS A 181 1.83 1.55 14.58
N ALA A 182 0.55 1.16 14.54
CA ALA A 182 0.04 0.29 13.48
C ALA A 182 0.23 0.89 12.08
N LEU A 183 0.07 2.22 11.95
CA LEU A 183 0.41 2.92 10.71
C LEU A 183 1.89 2.78 10.37
N ALA A 184 2.80 2.80 11.34
CA ALA A 184 4.22 2.65 11.05
C ALA A 184 4.54 1.28 10.44
N ASP A 185 3.92 0.22 10.94
CA ASP A 185 4.09 -1.13 10.40
C ASP A 185 3.52 -1.20 8.97
N LEU A 186 2.31 -0.68 8.74
CA LEU A 186 1.71 -0.57 7.42
C LEU A 186 2.58 0.20 6.40
N LEU A 187 3.21 1.31 6.80
CA LEU A 187 4.06 2.11 5.91
C LEU A 187 5.31 1.36 5.43
N ILE A 188 5.70 0.25 6.06
CA ILE A 188 6.79 -0.61 5.59
C ILE A 188 6.48 -1.20 4.22
N ALA A 189 5.21 -1.37 3.85
CA ALA A 189 4.85 -1.96 2.56
C ALA A 189 5.29 -1.12 1.35
N TRP A 190 5.33 0.21 1.47
CA TRP A 190 5.76 1.12 0.40
C TRP A 190 7.03 1.92 0.71
N ARG A 191 7.56 1.81 1.93
CA ARG A 191 8.81 2.43 2.41
C ARG A 191 9.04 3.89 1.96
N PRO A 192 8.14 4.84 2.29
CA PRO A 192 8.33 6.25 1.95
C PRO A 192 9.66 6.77 2.51
N ARG A 193 10.53 7.28 1.62
CA ARG A 193 11.89 7.73 1.99
C ARG A 193 11.96 9.15 2.53
N ARG A 194 10.85 9.89 2.46
CA ARG A 194 10.74 11.25 2.99
C ARG A 194 9.29 11.56 3.31
N ILE A 195 9.08 12.30 4.39
CA ILE A 195 7.75 12.66 4.86
C ILE A 195 7.61 14.18 4.87
N VAL A 196 6.52 14.67 4.27
CA VAL A 196 6.05 16.04 4.44
C VAL A 196 4.85 15.99 5.39
N THR A 197 4.81 16.84 6.41
CA THR A 197 3.70 16.80 7.37
C THR A 197 3.27 18.19 7.78
N SER A 198 2.00 18.35 8.11
CA SER A 198 1.55 19.57 8.79
C SER A 198 2.36 19.75 10.10
N PRO A 199 2.79 20.97 10.47
CA PRO A 199 3.54 21.21 11.70
C PRO A 199 2.72 20.98 12.99
N TRP A 200 1.42 20.75 12.88
CA TRP A 200 0.55 20.54 14.04
C TRP A 200 0.86 19.21 14.73
N LEU A 201 0.87 19.22 16.06
CA LEU A 201 1.42 18.15 16.90
C LEU A 201 0.84 16.77 16.59
N ARG A 202 -0.48 16.68 16.33
CA ARG A 202 -1.11 15.41 15.96
C ARG A 202 -0.58 14.81 14.65
N CYS A 203 -0.26 15.63 13.65
CA CYS A 203 0.31 15.15 12.39
C CYS A 203 1.75 14.68 12.58
N THR A 204 2.57 15.45 13.29
CA THR A 204 3.95 15.05 13.59
C THR A 204 4.00 13.80 14.47
N GLN A 205 3.13 13.69 15.48
CA GLN A 205 3.02 12.49 16.31
C GLN A 205 2.54 11.26 15.53
N THR A 206 1.68 11.44 14.52
CA THR A 206 1.18 10.32 13.69
C THR A 206 2.32 9.65 12.92
N ILE A 207 3.24 10.44 12.35
CA ILE A 207 4.33 9.91 11.53
C ILE A 207 5.60 9.56 12.33
N SER A 208 5.65 9.94 13.61
CA SER A 208 6.86 9.85 14.43
C SER A 208 7.35 8.41 14.65
N PRO A 209 6.49 7.41 14.91
CA PRO A 209 6.95 6.03 15.10
C PRO A 209 7.70 5.51 13.88
N TYR A 210 7.12 5.65 12.69
CA TYR A 210 7.76 5.26 11.42
C TYR A 210 9.05 6.03 11.16
N ALA A 211 9.01 7.37 11.28
CA ALA A 211 10.16 8.20 10.98
C ALA A 211 11.38 7.86 11.84
N LYS A 212 11.17 7.52 13.11
CA LYS A 212 12.22 7.11 14.04
C LYS A 212 12.74 5.70 13.75
N ALA A 213 11.85 4.74 13.51
CA ALA A 213 12.23 3.34 13.28
C ALA A 213 13.04 3.16 11.99
N HIS A 214 12.80 3.99 10.97
CA HIS A 214 13.41 3.87 9.65
C HIS A 214 14.34 5.03 9.26
N ASP A 215 14.70 5.90 10.22
CA ASP A 215 15.56 7.08 10.01
C ASP A 215 15.14 7.94 8.80
N VAL A 216 13.83 8.19 8.68
CA VAL A 216 13.26 8.90 7.54
C VAL A 216 13.21 10.40 7.81
N LYS A 217 13.72 11.18 6.86
CA LYS A 217 13.69 12.64 6.94
C LYS A 217 12.26 13.18 6.90
N VAL A 218 11.89 13.91 7.95
CA VAL A 218 10.61 14.63 8.07
C VAL A 218 10.81 16.12 7.80
N SER A 219 9.95 16.71 6.99
CA SER A 219 9.86 18.17 6.82
C SER A 219 8.44 18.65 7.11
N THR A 220 8.33 19.77 7.82
CA THR A 220 7.04 20.38 8.12
C THR A 220 6.62 21.36 7.03
N GLU A 221 5.36 21.33 6.62
CA GLU A 221 4.79 22.27 5.66
C GLU A 221 3.61 23.02 6.28
N SER A 222 3.80 24.32 6.51
CA SER A 222 2.79 25.19 7.12
C SER A 222 1.53 25.36 6.27
N ALA A 223 1.64 25.24 4.94
CA ALA A 223 0.51 25.30 4.02
C ALA A 223 -0.49 24.16 4.25
N LEU A 224 -0.04 23.03 4.81
CA LEU A 224 -0.88 21.87 5.15
C LEU A 224 -1.55 21.97 6.54
N THR A 225 -1.53 23.13 7.19
CA THR A 225 -2.36 23.35 8.39
C THR A 225 -3.79 23.66 8.00
N GLU A 226 -4.78 23.30 8.84
CA GLU A 226 -6.19 23.63 8.53
C GLU A 226 -6.40 25.14 8.35
N ALA A 227 -5.72 25.96 9.15
CA ALA A 227 -5.82 27.41 9.07
C ALA A 227 -5.26 27.97 7.75
N ASN A 228 -4.07 27.52 7.32
CA ASN A 228 -3.46 28.04 6.11
C ASN A 228 -4.08 27.47 4.85
N ALA A 229 -4.47 26.19 4.82
CA ALA A 229 -5.17 25.60 3.69
C ALA A 229 -6.51 26.29 3.45
N ARG A 230 -7.26 26.62 4.51
CA ARG A 230 -8.50 27.39 4.41
C ARG A 230 -8.27 28.80 3.86
N ARG A 231 -7.22 29.50 4.32
CA ARG A 231 -6.94 30.89 3.92
C ARG A 231 -6.27 31.00 2.54
N LYS A 232 -5.46 30.01 2.17
CA LYS A 232 -4.57 30.00 1.00
C LYS A 232 -4.54 28.61 0.36
N PRO A 233 -5.69 28.11 -0.16
CA PRO A 233 -5.79 26.74 -0.70
C PRO A 233 -4.79 26.48 -1.83
N ARG A 234 -4.53 27.47 -2.70
CA ARG A 234 -3.51 27.37 -3.75
C ARG A 234 -2.10 27.06 -3.25
N ARG A 235 -1.74 27.49 -2.02
CA ARG A 235 -0.44 27.14 -1.43
C ARG A 235 -0.41 25.70 -0.91
N ALA A 236 -1.54 25.20 -0.41
CA ALA A 236 -1.67 23.80 -0.02
C ALA A 236 -1.61 22.90 -1.26
N ALA A 237 -2.33 23.25 -2.34
CA ALA A 237 -2.25 22.57 -3.62
C ALA A 237 -0.81 22.53 -4.14
N ALA A 238 -0.13 23.69 -4.22
CA ALA A 238 1.27 23.76 -4.65
C ALA A 238 2.25 22.95 -3.77
N ALA A 239 1.92 22.69 -2.50
CA ALA A 239 2.72 21.81 -1.66
C ALA A 239 2.53 20.34 -2.03
N ILE A 240 1.30 19.93 -2.40
CA ILE A 240 1.01 18.58 -2.90
C ILE A 240 1.64 18.37 -4.27
N GLU A 241 1.54 19.33 -5.19
CA GLU A 241 2.21 19.30 -6.49
C GLU A 241 3.71 18.99 -6.35
N LYS A 242 4.39 19.72 -5.46
CA LYS A 242 5.82 19.49 -5.18
C LYS A 242 6.13 18.10 -4.63
N VAL A 243 5.19 17.45 -3.94
CA VAL A 243 5.32 16.06 -3.49
C VAL A 243 5.16 15.13 -4.68
N LEU A 244 4.17 15.36 -5.54
CA LEU A 244 3.94 14.58 -6.77
C LEU A 244 5.12 14.70 -7.75
N GLU A 245 5.84 15.80 -7.79
CA GLU A 245 7.04 15.97 -8.64
C GLU A 245 8.27 15.16 -8.18
N LYS A 246 8.29 14.63 -6.95
CA LYS A 246 9.49 13.93 -6.45
C LYS A 246 9.65 12.54 -7.05
N THR A 247 10.86 12.22 -7.45
CA THR A 247 11.22 10.91 -8.05
C THR A 247 11.43 9.77 -7.05
N ARG A 248 11.18 10.00 -5.76
CA ARG A 248 11.33 9.00 -4.69
C ARG A 248 9.98 8.75 -4.02
N PRO A 249 9.77 7.59 -3.37
CA PRO A 249 8.58 7.36 -2.56
C PRO A 249 8.46 8.40 -1.44
N MET A 250 7.28 8.99 -1.29
CA MET A 250 6.99 10.08 -0.36
C MET A 250 5.75 9.74 0.49
N ALA A 251 5.66 10.32 1.69
CA ALA A 251 4.40 10.40 2.41
C ALA A 251 4.05 11.86 2.74
N VAL A 252 2.76 12.17 2.79
CA VAL A 252 2.22 13.45 3.22
C VAL A 252 1.17 13.25 4.31
N CYS A 253 1.39 13.81 5.51
CA CYS A 253 0.42 13.73 6.61
C CYS A 253 -0.30 15.07 6.82
N THR A 254 -1.63 15.04 6.80
CA THR A 254 -2.48 16.24 6.85
C THR A 254 -3.78 16.01 7.63
N HIS A 255 -4.72 16.95 7.53
CA HIS A 255 -5.99 16.99 8.26
C HIS A 255 -7.17 16.76 7.34
N ARG A 256 -8.28 16.24 7.89
CA ARG A 256 -9.54 16.07 7.16
C ARG A 256 -9.96 17.31 6.36
N PRO A 257 -9.97 18.55 6.90
CA PRO A 257 -10.40 19.73 6.14
C PRO A 257 -9.45 20.14 5.01
N VAL A 258 -8.25 19.56 4.94
CA VAL A 258 -7.27 19.81 3.88
C VAL A 258 -7.39 18.78 2.76
N LEU A 259 -7.95 17.60 3.04
CA LEU A 259 -8.09 16.50 2.07
C LEU A 259 -8.80 16.91 0.78
N PRO A 260 -9.86 17.74 0.77
CA PRO A 260 -10.47 18.17 -0.50
C PRO A 260 -9.46 18.79 -1.47
N VAL A 261 -8.57 19.66 -0.98
CA VAL A 261 -7.51 20.27 -1.81
C VAL A 261 -6.50 19.24 -2.29
N VAL A 262 -6.15 18.26 -1.45
CA VAL A 262 -5.25 17.17 -1.85
C VAL A 262 -5.88 16.34 -2.95
N LEU A 263 -7.14 15.94 -2.77
CA LEU A 263 -7.88 15.09 -3.69
C LEU A 263 -8.15 15.78 -5.04
N GLU A 264 -8.39 17.09 -5.04
CA GLU A 264 -8.50 17.89 -6.26
C GLU A 264 -7.19 17.87 -7.07
N VAL A 265 -6.03 18.02 -6.41
CA VAL A 265 -4.72 17.90 -7.07
C VAL A 265 -4.53 16.48 -7.60
N LEU A 266 -4.82 15.44 -6.80
CA LEU A 266 -4.71 14.06 -7.28
C LEU A 266 -5.62 13.78 -8.48
N ALA A 267 -6.86 14.28 -8.48
CA ALA A 267 -7.79 14.11 -9.58
C ALA A 267 -7.26 14.71 -10.89
N ALA A 268 -6.55 15.85 -10.83
CA ALA A 268 -5.94 16.47 -12.00
C ALA A 268 -4.79 15.64 -12.62
N HIS A 269 -4.19 14.74 -11.84
CA HIS A 269 -3.10 13.87 -12.24
C HIS A 269 -3.55 12.44 -12.61
N ALA A 270 -4.84 12.14 -12.42
CA ALA A 270 -5.41 10.83 -12.66
C ALA A 270 -6.25 10.80 -13.95
N PRO A 271 -6.18 9.72 -14.73
CA PRO A 271 -7.21 9.38 -15.70
C PRO A 271 -8.62 9.44 -15.09
N ALA A 272 -9.62 9.78 -15.90
CA ALA A 272 -10.98 10.07 -15.41
C ALA A 272 -11.62 8.90 -14.63
N ASP A 273 -11.30 7.67 -14.99
CA ASP A 273 -11.73 6.45 -14.30
C ASP A 273 -11.08 6.27 -12.92
N LEU A 274 -9.79 6.58 -12.78
CA LEU A 274 -9.10 6.58 -11.49
C LEU A 274 -9.52 7.78 -10.63
N ALA A 275 -9.71 8.96 -11.21
CA ALA A 275 -10.18 10.13 -10.48
C ALA A 275 -11.53 9.89 -9.79
N ARG A 276 -12.42 9.08 -10.39
CA ARG A 276 -13.70 8.66 -9.79
C ARG A 276 -13.56 7.72 -8.59
N GLN A 277 -12.39 7.10 -8.39
CA GLN A 277 -12.13 6.22 -7.24
C GLN A 277 -11.61 6.98 -6.03
N LEU A 278 -11.22 8.25 -6.19
CA LEU A 278 -10.81 9.08 -5.07
C LEU A 278 -12.01 9.31 -4.13
N PRO A 279 -11.78 9.36 -2.80
CA PRO A 279 -12.84 9.68 -1.85
C PRO A 279 -13.54 11.00 -2.19
N ASP A 280 -14.86 11.00 -2.28
CA ASP A 280 -15.66 12.16 -2.69
C ASP A 280 -16.52 12.76 -1.56
N ALA A 281 -16.66 12.05 -0.44
CA ALA A 281 -17.47 12.48 0.71
C ALA A 281 -16.66 12.58 2.01
N ASP A 282 -16.97 13.57 2.86
CA ASP A 282 -16.44 13.66 4.23
C ASP A 282 -16.81 12.38 5.01
N PRO A 283 -15.87 11.74 5.72
CA PRO A 283 -14.58 12.27 6.16
C PRO A 283 -13.40 12.09 5.20
N TYR A 284 -13.62 11.65 3.97
CA TYR A 284 -12.65 11.31 2.90
C TYR A 284 -11.73 10.15 3.27
N LEU A 285 -10.99 10.31 4.37
CA LEU A 285 -10.16 9.30 5.00
C LEU A 285 -10.49 9.27 6.49
N SER A 286 -10.57 8.11 7.11
CA SER A 286 -10.67 7.91 8.55
C SER A 286 -9.35 8.31 9.25
N PRO A 287 -9.37 8.60 10.58
CA PRO A 287 -8.12 8.90 11.29
C PRO A 287 -7.10 7.76 11.14
N GLY A 288 -5.88 8.09 10.73
CA GLY A 288 -4.81 7.10 10.49
C GLY A 288 -4.87 6.42 9.13
N GLU A 289 -5.98 6.55 8.38
CA GLU A 289 -6.12 5.93 7.06
C GLU A 289 -5.14 6.54 6.05
N VAL A 290 -4.68 5.68 5.13
CA VAL A 290 -3.73 5.99 4.07
C VAL A 290 -4.40 5.80 2.71
N LEU A 291 -4.27 6.81 1.85
CA LEU A 291 -4.49 6.69 0.41
C LEU A 291 -3.12 6.57 -0.26
N VAL A 292 -2.83 5.43 -0.87
CA VAL A 292 -1.60 5.21 -1.64
C VAL A 292 -1.86 5.57 -3.09
N VAL A 293 -0.97 6.39 -3.63
CA VAL A 293 -1.04 6.89 -5.01
C VAL A 293 0.18 6.35 -5.75
N HIS A 294 -0.06 5.54 -6.78
CA HIS A 294 1.01 5.01 -7.61
C HIS A 294 1.19 5.92 -8.83
N LEU A 295 2.35 6.56 -8.93
CA LEU A 295 2.72 7.41 -10.05
C LEU A 295 3.64 6.66 -11.00
N SER A 296 3.38 6.77 -12.30
CA SER A 296 4.23 6.20 -13.33
C SER A 296 5.65 6.79 -13.24
N VAL A 297 6.64 5.91 -13.37
CA VAL A 297 8.04 6.31 -13.56
C VAL A 297 8.29 6.72 -15.01
N ALA A 298 7.62 6.10 -15.98
CA ALA A 298 7.76 6.40 -17.40
C ALA A 298 7.10 7.73 -17.80
N GLU A 299 5.99 8.08 -17.15
CA GLU A 299 5.24 9.32 -17.38
C GLU A 299 5.14 10.12 -16.07
N PRO A 300 6.13 10.99 -15.78
CA PRO A 300 6.18 11.72 -14.52
C PRO A 300 4.91 12.53 -14.25
N GLY A 301 4.31 12.28 -13.09
CA GLY A 301 3.10 12.97 -12.64
C GLY A 301 1.81 12.25 -13.01
N ARG A 302 1.82 11.23 -13.87
CA ARG A 302 0.62 10.44 -14.17
C ARG A 302 0.36 9.43 -13.06
N ILE A 303 -0.83 9.48 -12.46
CA ILE A 303 -1.32 8.46 -11.53
C ILE A 303 -1.83 7.26 -12.34
N VAL A 304 -1.44 6.05 -11.94
CA VAL A 304 -1.77 4.80 -12.64
C VAL A 304 -2.51 3.79 -11.77
N ALA A 305 -2.49 3.96 -10.45
CA ALA A 305 -3.33 3.21 -9.53
C ALA A 305 -3.54 3.98 -8.21
N LEU A 306 -4.62 3.65 -7.51
CA LEU A 306 -5.00 4.17 -6.21
C LEU A 306 -5.44 3.02 -5.31
N GLU A 307 -5.09 3.08 -4.03
CA GLU A 307 -5.55 2.12 -3.03
C GLU A 307 -5.70 2.79 -1.66
N ARG A 308 -6.58 2.24 -0.82
CA ARG A 308 -6.88 2.79 0.51
C ARG A 308 -6.72 1.71 1.55
N HIS A 309 -5.98 2.05 2.60
CA HIS A 309 -5.66 1.13 3.68
C HIS A 309 -5.89 1.79 5.03
N GLN A 310 -6.70 1.12 5.84
CA GLN A 310 -6.84 1.44 7.25
C GLN A 310 -5.76 0.65 7.99
N PRO A 311 -4.89 1.28 8.80
CA PRO A 311 -4.03 0.54 9.71
C PRO A 311 -4.87 -0.33 10.63
N PHE A 312 -4.31 -1.45 11.08
CA PHE A 312 -4.96 -2.27 12.07
C PHE A 312 -5.35 -1.46 13.32
N ASP A 313 -6.58 -1.62 13.81
CA ASP A 313 -7.13 -0.95 14.99
C ASP A 313 -7.82 -2.04 15.84
N ASP A 314 -7.27 -2.30 17.03
CA ASP A 314 -7.81 -3.23 18.05
C ASP A 314 -9.22 -2.81 18.53
#